data_AF-A0A9Q9AZX4-F1
#
_entry.id   AF-A0A9Q9AZX4-F1
#
_cell.length_a   1.000
_cell.length_b   1.000
_cell.length_c   1.000
_cell.angle_alpha   90.00
_cell.angle_beta   90.00
_cell.angle_gamma   90.00
#
_symmetry.space_group_name_H-M   'P 1'
#
loop_
_entity.id
_entity.type
_entity.pdbx_description
1 polymer ?
#
loop_
_entity_poly.entity_id
_entity_poly.type
_entity_poly.pdbx_seq_one_letter_code
_entity_poly.pdbx_strand_id
1 'polypeptide(L)'
;MIEDDQTTEGLRSAASTGDLTAMRDLLTTGHISKATATEVLGDAGKKIEVMRCLLEFGADANSIKLRGHEPRELLELMVHFGADLKSQGHMVLHNFADDRDMLDWLLDHGADIKRVNRGRTASDFALYPGGYDDSVKVLSNVAAKGDIELFDHLVDRGADPARSLALHYVSKCKDEEKALSMLSHLLDVHEMDIHADTDDLRDFFHDAEDAGTPLCTAIYRQNLAVVQELLSRGADPNRYGDSGHPPLSKAAGDVLNPGFPPALEPLFKAGAEPQIALECAVRERNVDAAKICLLHGADAPLGLAIAREVEEARLNDMISEPTARDERLRQKSDAMIKLLEDWGQA
;
A
#
# COMPACT_ATOMS: atom_id res chain seq x y z
N MET A 1 -1.47 17.52 48.31
CA MET A 1 -2.50 16.51 48.66
C MET A 1 -2.44 15.47 47.56
N ILE A 2 -2.29 14.21 47.93
CA ILE A 2 -2.01 13.11 47.01
C ILE A 2 -3.35 12.68 46.39
N GLU A 3 -3.39 12.49 45.07
CA GLU A 3 -4.56 11.93 44.37
C GLU A 3 -4.89 10.55 44.95
N ASP A 4 -6.18 10.27 45.14
CA ASP A 4 -6.64 8.99 45.65
C ASP A 4 -6.87 8.02 44.48
N ASP A 5 -6.21 6.86 44.49
CA ASP A 5 -6.30 5.83 43.44
C ASP A 5 -7.76 5.41 43.18
N GLN A 6 -8.63 5.42 44.20
CA GLN A 6 -10.05 5.09 44.03
C GLN A 6 -10.81 6.13 43.21
N THR A 7 -10.48 7.42 43.34
CA THR A 7 -11.14 8.48 42.58
C THR A 7 -10.71 8.47 41.10
N THR A 8 -9.44 8.16 40.85
CA THR A 8 -8.89 8.00 39.49
C THR A 8 -9.49 6.79 38.78
N GLU A 9 -9.59 5.64 39.47
CA GLU A 9 -10.24 4.45 38.90
C GLU A 9 -11.74 4.66 38.68
N GLY A 10 -12.40 5.39 39.59
CA GLY A 10 -13.78 5.84 39.43
C GLY A 10 -13.97 6.66 38.16
N LEU A 11 -13.05 7.59 37.86
CA LEU A 11 -13.10 8.39 36.63
C LEU A 11 -12.88 7.54 35.38
N ARG A 12 -11.91 6.61 35.38
CA ARG A 12 -11.68 5.67 34.25
C ARG A 12 -12.92 4.82 33.99
N SER A 13 -13.54 4.30 35.04
CA SER A 13 -14.77 3.51 34.94
C SER A 13 -15.93 4.33 34.37
N ALA A 14 -16.15 5.55 34.89
CA ALA A 14 -17.19 6.46 34.39
C ALA A 14 -16.97 6.87 32.91
N ALA A 15 -15.73 7.14 32.51
CA ALA A 15 -15.38 7.40 31.12
C ALA A 15 -15.60 6.18 30.21
N SER A 16 -15.30 4.98 30.72
CA SER A 16 -15.53 3.72 30.01
C SER A 16 -17.02 3.39 29.84
N THR A 17 -17.88 3.76 30.79
CA THR A 17 -19.33 3.59 30.67
C THR A 17 -20.03 4.75 29.97
N GLY A 18 -19.37 5.91 29.84
CA GLY A 18 -19.95 7.13 29.28
C GLY A 18 -20.86 7.88 30.27
N ASP A 19 -20.71 7.67 31.58
CA ASP A 19 -21.48 8.35 32.61
C ASP A 19 -20.95 9.77 32.85
N LEU A 20 -21.45 10.71 32.05
CA LEU A 20 -21.05 12.12 32.11
C LEU A 20 -21.37 12.79 33.46
N THR A 21 -22.38 12.29 34.18
CA THR A 21 -22.77 12.88 35.48
C THR A 21 -21.73 12.52 36.53
N ALA A 22 -21.42 11.22 36.64
CA ALA A 22 -20.38 10.74 37.54
C ALA A 22 -19.02 11.36 37.21
N MET A 23 -18.68 11.51 35.92
CA MET A 23 -17.46 12.19 35.51
C MET A 23 -17.40 13.64 36.01
N ARG A 24 -18.45 14.44 35.79
CA ARG A 24 -18.49 15.85 36.21
C ARG A 24 -18.37 15.99 37.73
N ASP A 25 -19.04 15.12 38.49
CA ASP A 25 -18.95 15.11 39.95
C ASP A 25 -17.53 14.76 40.43
N LEU A 26 -16.90 13.73 39.83
CA LEU A 26 -15.54 13.32 40.17
C LEU A 26 -14.49 14.37 39.78
N LEU A 27 -14.63 15.01 38.60
CA LEU A 27 -13.72 16.06 38.15
C LEU A 27 -13.79 17.31 39.04
N THR A 28 -14.99 17.66 39.51
CA THR A 28 -15.18 18.86 40.37
C THR A 28 -14.82 18.62 41.83
N THR A 29 -15.11 17.44 42.38
CA THR A 29 -14.98 17.16 43.83
C THR A 29 -13.84 16.21 44.19
N GLY A 30 -13.39 15.38 43.25
CA GLY A 30 -12.45 14.27 43.45
C GLY A 30 -10.97 14.66 43.48
N HIS A 31 -10.62 15.95 43.51
CA HIS A 31 -9.24 16.44 43.51
C HIS A 31 -8.38 15.89 42.35
N ILE A 32 -9.02 15.59 41.21
CA ILE A 32 -8.35 15.05 40.02
C ILE A 32 -7.49 16.13 39.36
N SER A 33 -6.24 15.81 39.05
CA SER A 33 -5.36 16.72 38.31
C SER A 33 -5.65 16.72 36.81
N LYS A 34 -5.22 17.79 36.13
CA LYS A 34 -5.27 17.86 34.66
C LYS A 34 -4.43 16.77 33.98
N ALA A 35 -3.35 16.32 34.64
CA ALA A 35 -2.52 15.22 34.14
C ALA A 35 -3.32 13.91 34.11
N THR A 36 -3.99 13.59 35.21
CA THR A 36 -4.87 12.41 35.31
C THR A 36 -6.02 12.48 34.29
N ALA A 37 -6.67 13.64 34.15
CA ALA A 37 -7.70 13.82 33.12
C ALA A 37 -7.13 13.61 31.69
N THR A 38 -5.88 14.00 31.45
CA THR A 38 -5.17 13.79 30.17
C THR A 38 -4.85 12.32 29.92
N GLU A 39 -4.50 11.56 30.96
CA GLU A 39 -4.32 10.10 30.84
C GLU A 39 -5.63 9.40 30.49
N VAL A 40 -6.72 9.72 31.21
CA VAL A 40 -8.05 9.13 30.95
C VAL A 40 -8.55 9.51 29.56
N LEU A 41 -8.22 10.72 29.06
CA LEU A 41 -8.56 11.16 27.72
C LEU A 41 -7.95 10.25 26.64
N GLY A 42 -6.72 9.77 26.84
CA GLY A 42 -6.08 8.82 25.92
C GLY A 42 -6.81 7.48 25.81
N ASP A 43 -7.47 7.06 26.89
CA ASP A 43 -8.22 5.79 26.99
C ASP A 43 -9.72 5.95 26.68
N ALA A 44 -10.23 7.17 26.53
CA ALA A 44 -11.65 7.46 26.34
C ALA A 44 -12.24 6.89 25.02
N GLY A 45 -11.38 6.46 24.09
CA GLY A 45 -11.76 6.02 22.76
C GLY A 45 -12.36 7.16 21.93
N LYS A 46 -13.26 6.85 20.98
CA LYS A 46 -13.91 7.84 20.10
C LYS A 46 -15.23 8.41 20.68
N LYS A 47 -15.38 8.45 22.01
CA LYS A 47 -16.60 8.93 22.68
C LYS A 47 -16.55 10.45 22.85
N ILE A 48 -17.05 11.18 21.85
CA ILE A 48 -16.94 12.65 21.75
C ILE A 48 -17.36 13.37 23.03
N GLU A 49 -18.49 13.00 23.64
CA GLU A 49 -18.98 13.68 24.84
C GLU A 49 -18.13 13.40 26.10
N VAL A 50 -17.54 12.21 26.20
CA VAL A 50 -16.57 11.88 27.27
C VAL A 50 -15.31 12.71 27.09
N MET A 51 -14.80 12.79 25.86
CA MET A 51 -13.62 13.59 25.53
C MET A 51 -13.88 15.08 25.78
N ARG A 52 -15.04 15.59 25.38
CA ARG A 52 -15.47 16.97 25.63
C ARG A 52 -15.45 17.29 27.13
N CYS A 53 -16.03 16.42 27.95
CA CYS A 53 -16.04 16.59 29.41
C CYS A 53 -14.61 16.69 30.00
N LEU A 54 -13.69 15.83 29.56
CA LEU A 54 -12.30 15.84 30.01
C LEU A 54 -11.52 17.08 29.52
N LEU A 55 -11.77 17.51 28.28
CA LEU A 55 -11.15 18.70 27.69
C LEU A 55 -11.66 20.00 28.33
N GLU A 56 -12.96 20.10 28.64
CA GLU A 56 -13.55 21.21 29.41
C GLU A 56 -12.90 21.35 30.79
N PHE A 57 -12.50 20.24 31.42
CA PHE A 57 -11.76 20.25 32.68
C PHE A 57 -10.29 20.69 32.52
N GLY A 58 -9.78 20.71 31.29
CA GLY A 58 -8.43 21.13 30.95
C GLY A 58 -7.44 19.99 30.74
N ALA A 59 -7.91 18.81 30.33
CA ALA A 59 -7.05 17.79 29.73
C ALA A 59 -6.37 18.33 28.45
N ASP A 60 -5.16 17.86 28.15
CA ASP A 60 -4.41 18.30 26.97
C ASP A 60 -4.93 17.61 25.69
N ALA A 61 -5.51 18.38 24.77
CA ALA A 61 -5.99 17.88 23.48
C ALA A 61 -4.88 17.25 22.62
N ASN A 62 -3.61 17.62 22.82
CA ASN A 62 -2.48 17.10 22.07
C ASN A 62 -2.07 15.67 22.48
N SER A 63 -2.61 15.17 23.60
CA SER A 63 -2.43 13.78 24.02
C SER A 63 -3.21 12.81 23.13
N ILE A 64 -4.30 13.27 22.52
CA ILE A 64 -5.14 12.49 21.59
C ILE A 64 -4.33 12.21 20.34
N LYS A 65 -4.05 10.93 20.08
CA LYS A 65 -3.32 10.50 18.87
C LYS A 65 -4.31 10.34 17.72
N LEU A 66 -4.16 11.17 16.69
CA LEU A 66 -4.90 11.03 15.44
C LEU A 66 -4.51 9.72 14.75
N ARG A 67 -5.45 8.77 14.65
CA ARG A 67 -5.21 7.45 14.06
C ARG A 67 -6.37 7.02 13.17
N GLY A 68 -6.08 6.84 11.88
CA GLY A 68 -7.07 6.39 10.91
C GLY A 68 -8.14 7.45 10.65
N HIS A 69 -9.34 7.00 10.29
CA HIS A 69 -10.44 7.89 9.93
C HIS A 69 -11.12 8.45 11.20
N GLU A 70 -10.89 9.73 11.49
CA GLU A 70 -11.52 10.45 12.59
C GLU A 70 -12.76 11.24 12.11
N PRO A 71 -13.87 11.26 12.86
CA PRO A 71 -15.02 12.08 12.50
C PRO A 71 -14.64 13.55 12.61
N ARG A 72 -15.17 14.38 11.69
CA ARG A 72 -14.97 15.83 11.68
C ARG A 72 -15.25 16.48 13.04
N GLU A 73 -16.32 16.06 13.70
CA GLU A 73 -16.71 16.58 15.02
C GLU A 73 -15.62 16.39 16.07
N LEU A 74 -14.89 15.26 16.04
CA LEU A 74 -13.77 15.03 16.96
C LEU A 74 -12.59 15.95 16.63
N LEU A 75 -12.27 16.13 15.35
CA LEU A 75 -11.19 17.03 14.93
C LEU A 75 -11.50 18.50 15.30
N GLU A 76 -12.74 18.93 15.09
CA GLU A 76 -13.21 20.26 15.49
C GLU A 76 -13.15 20.44 17.01
N LEU A 77 -13.55 19.43 17.79
CA LEU A 77 -13.42 19.44 19.25
C LEU A 77 -11.96 19.58 19.68
N MET A 78 -11.05 18.80 19.08
CA MET A 78 -9.62 18.86 19.38
C MET A 78 -9.04 20.25 19.10
N VAL A 79 -9.33 20.82 17.92
CA VAL A 79 -8.89 22.17 17.54
C VAL A 79 -9.45 23.23 18.48
N HIS A 80 -10.74 23.12 18.86
CA HIS A 80 -11.37 24.03 19.81
C HIS A 80 -10.61 24.09 21.15
N PHE A 81 -10.07 22.95 21.60
CA PHE A 81 -9.27 22.84 22.81
C PHE A 81 -7.75 22.98 22.58
N GLY A 82 -7.33 23.51 21.43
CA GLY A 82 -5.94 23.89 21.17
C GLY A 82 -5.03 22.76 20.67
N ALA A 83 -5.59 21.74 20.02
CA ALA A 83 -4.78 20.72 19.36
C ALA A 83 -3.94 21.30 18.22
N ASP A 84 -2.67 20.90 18.16
CA ASP A 84 -1.70 21.28 17.14
C ASP A 84 -1.77 20.34 15.93
N LEU A 85 -2.62 20.70 14.97
CA LEU A 85 -2.71 19.96 13.71
C LEU A 85 -1.46 20.11 12.84
N LYS A 86 -0.58 21.10 13.08
CA LYS A 86 0.67 21.22 12.33
C LYS A 86 1.63 20.07 12.62
N SER A 87 1.64 19.58 13.85
CA SER A 87 2.51 18.46 14.23
C SER A 87 1.89 17.08 14.02
N GLN A 88 0.56 16.94 14.00
CA GLN A 88 -0.10 15.62 13.92
C GLN A 88 -1.06 15.45 12.72
N GLY A 89 -1.55 16.52 12.10
CA GLY A 89 -2.56 16.45 11.03
C GLY A 89 -2.11 15.67 9.79
N HIS A 90 -0.82 15.73 9.47
CA HIS A 90 -0.19 14.95 8.39
C HIS A 90 -0.41 13.43 8.51
N MET A 91 -0.63 12.91 9.72
CA MET A 91 -0.83 11.48 9.99
C MET A 91 -2.16 10.95 9.46
N VAL A 92 -3.14 11.82 9.23
CA VAL A 92 -4.50 11.43 8.84
C VAL A 92 -4.94 11.92 7.47
N LEU A 93 -4.16 12.78 6.80
CA LEU A 93 -4.50 13.32 5.47
C LEU A 93 -4.90 12.21 4.48
N HIS A 94 -4.14 11.10 4.44
CA HIS A 94 -4.41 10.00 3.51
C HIS A 94 -5.75 9.28 3.71
N ASN A 95 -6.36 9.37 4.90
CA ASN A 95 -7.67 8.78 5.19
C ASN A 95 -8.81 9.57 4.54
N PHE A 96 -8.56 10.82 4.18
CA PHE A 96 -9.54 11.73 3.59
C PHE A 96 -9.32 11.94 2.09
N ALA A 97 -8.63 11.02 1.41
CA ALA A 97 -8.39 11.10 -0.04
C ALA A 97 -9.68 11.02 -0.90
N ASP A 98 -10.86 10.88 -0.29
CA ASP A 98 -12.21 10.98 -0.92
C ASP A 98 -12.98 12.23 -0.46
N ASP A 99 -12.44 13.00 0.47
CA ASP A 99 -13.14 14.06 1.17
C ASP A 99 -12.34 15.36 1.03
N ARG A 100 -12.56 16.04 -0.10
CA ARG A 100 -11.91 17.32 -0.42
C ARG A 100 -12.18 18.36 0.67
N ASP A 101 -13.40 18.39 1.21
CA ASP A 101 -13.78 19.36 2.24
C ASP A 101 -12.99 19.12 3.53
N MET A 102 -12.79 17.87 3.93
CA MET A 102 -11.97 17.53 5.09
C MET A 102 -10.47 17.76 4.86
N LEU A 103 -9.96 17.45 3.67
CA LEU A 103 -8.57 17.76 3.32
C LEU A 103 -8.32 19.26 3.38
N ASP A 104 -9.22 20.06 2.81
CA ASP A 104 -9.16 21.52 2.85
C ASP A 104 -9.18 22.03 4.28
N TRP A 105 -10.13 21.54 5.08
CA TRP A 105 -10.21 21.91 6.47
C TRP A 105 -8.92 21.57 7.24
N LEU A 106 -8.34 20.39 7.06
CA LEU A 106 -7.09 20.00 7.73
C LEU A 106 -5.91 20.88 7.31
N LEU A 107 -5.78 21.16 6.02
CA LEU A 107 -4.70 22.00 5.46
C LEU A 107 -4.83 23.45 5.90
N ASP A 108 -6.05 24.00 5.92
CA ASP A 108 -6.36 25.35 6.40
C ASP A 108 -6.08 25.51 7.89
N HIS A 109 -6.21 24.43 8.67
CA HIS A 109 -5.83 24.38 10.09
C HIS A 109 -4.36 24.01 10.32
N GLY A 110 -3.53 24.04 9.26
CA GLY A 110 -2.07 24.00 9.36
C GLY A 110 -1.46 22.61 9.27
N ALA A 111 -2.22 21.56 8.91
CA ALA A 111 -1.63 20.26 8.63
C ALA A 111 -0.58 20.36 7.50
N ASP A 112 0.63 19.87 7.78
CA ASP A 112 1.74 19.93 6.82
C ASP A 112 1.73 18.71 5.89
N ILE A 113 1.32 18.92 4.64
CA ILE A 113 1.25 17.87 3.60
C ILE A 113 2.62 17.32 3.17
N LYS A 114 3.73 17.96 3.55
CA LYS A 114 5.09 17.47 3.26
C LYS A 114 5.73 16.73 4.43
N ARG A 115 5.06 16.72 5.59
CA ARG A 115 5.67 16.23 6.83
C ARG A 115 5.70 14.71 6.85
N VAL A 116 6.90 14.17 7.01
CA VAL A 116 7.13 12.73 7.17
C VAL A 116 6.95 12.33 8.64
N ASN A 117 6.21 11.25 8.89
CA ASN A 117 6.09 10.67 10.23
C ASN A 117 7.35 9.84 10.57
N ARG A 118 8.39 10.51 11.06
CA ARG A 118 9.57 9.85 11.64
C ARG A 118 9.27 9.37 13.06
N GLY A 119 8.51 8.27 13.18
CA GLY A 119 7.90 7.96 14.47
C GLY A 119 7.46 6.53 14.69
N ARG A 120 8.40 5.57 14.74
CA ARG A 120 8.34 4.57 15.81
C ARG A 120 9.64 4.61 16.57
N THR A 121 9.64 5.25 17.74
CA THR A 121 10.68 5.07 18.76
C THR A 121 10.06 4.34 19.94
N ALA A 122 10.62 3.20 20.34
CA ALA A 122 10.36 2.60 21.64
C ALA A 122 11.66 2.66 22.43
N SER A 123 11.60 3.17 23.66
CA SER A 123 12.76 3.22 24.57
C SER A 123 13.94 4.07 24.04
N ASP A 124 13.69 5.20 23.39
CA ASP A 124 14.70 6.06 22.72
C ASP A 124 15.50 5.38 21.58
N PHE A 125 15.20 4.11 21.28
CA PHE A 125 15.60 3.48 20.04
C PHE A 125 14.54 3.78 19.00
N ALA A 126 14.96 4.29 17.84
CA ALA A 126 14.15 4.13 16.64
C ALA A 126 13.89 2.62 16.53
N LEU A 127 12.63 2.20 16.65
CA LEU A 127 12.27 0.78 16.54
C LEU A 127 12.82 0.24 15.23
N TYR A 128 12.90 1.10 14.19
CA TYR A 128 13.55 0.84 12.92
C TYR A 128 14.08 2.17 12.33
N PRO A 129 15.24 2.18 11.64
CA PRO A 129 15.66 3.34 10.88
C PRO A 129 14.70 3.54 9.69
N GLY A 130 14.04 4.70 9.61
CA GLY A 130 13.09 5.02 8.54
C GLY A 130 11.70 5.39 9.05
N GLY A 131 11.21 6.58 8.69
CA GLY A 131 9.88 7.06 9.09
C GLY A 131 8.79 6.54 8.14
N TYR A 132 7.58 6.30 8.65
CA TYR A 132 6.42 6.09 7.79
C TYR A 132 6.08 7.42 7.10
N ASP A 133 6.15 7.50 5.77
CA ASP A 133 5.69 8.70 5.07
C ASP A 133 4.18 8.59 4.74
N ASP A 134 3.32 8.82 5.74
CA ASP A 134 1.87 8.85 5.52
C ASP A 134 1.43 10.07 4.68
N SER A 135 2.29 11.10 4.56
CA SER A 135 2.01 12.28 3.75
C SER A 135 2.04 11.96 2.25
N VAL A 136 2.90 11.03 1.86
CA VAL A 136 3.02 10.52 0.50
C VAL A 136 1.79 9.70 0.06
N LYS A 137 1.08 9.09 1.00
CA LYS A 137 -0.09 8.25 0.68
C LYS A 137 -1.28 9.04 0.18
N VAL A 138 -1.41 10.33 0.49
CA VAL A 138 -2.59 11.10 0.04
C VAL A 138 -2.61 11.22 -1.49
N LEU A 139 -1.51 11.62 -2.11
CA LEU A 139 -1.39 11.69 -3.58
C LEU A 139 -1.53 10.31 -4.22
N SER A 140 -0.91 9.28 -3.63
CA SER A 140 -1.06 7.90 -4.11
C SER A 140 -2.51 7.41 -4.07
N ASN A 141 -3.26 7.72 -3.01
CA ASN A 141 -4.66 7.33 -2.87
C ASN A 141 -5.59 8.11 -3.82
N VAL A 142 -5.28 9.38 -4.08
CA VAL A 142 -5.99 10.20 -5.07
C VAL A 142 -5.71 9.68 -6.49
N ALA A 143 -4.46 9.36 -6.81
CA ALA A 143 -4.07 8.75 -8.08
C ALA A 143 -4.73 7.38 -8.32
N ALA A 144 -4.87 6.56 -7.27
CA ALA A 144 -5.60 5.28 -7.33
C ALA A 144 -7.09 5.42 -7.69
N LYS A 145 -7.64 6.64 -7.66
CA LYS A 145 -9.03 6.94 -8.08
C LYS A 145 -9.09 7.68 -9.41
N GLY A 146 -7.94 8.12 -9.94
CA GLY A 146 -7.84 8.94 -11.13
C GLY A 146 -8.50 10.30 -10.99
N ASP A 147 -8.49 10.89 -9.78
CA ASP A 147 -9.03 12.23 -9.53
C ASP A 147 -7.95 13.29 -9.74
N ILE A 148 -7.83 13.76 -10.98
CA ILE A 148 -6.83 14.77 -11.39
C ILE A 148 -7.08 16.10 -10.71
N GLU A 149 -8.34 16.51 -10.55
CA GLU A 149 -8.69 17.80 -9.97
C GLU A 149 -8.26 17.89 -8.50
N LEU A 150 -8.54 16.83 -7.72
CA LEU A 150 -8.08 16.77 -6.34
C LEU A 150 -6.56 16.62 -6.25
N PHE A 151 -5.94 15.90 -7.19
CA PHE A 151 -4.49 15.74 -7.23
C PHE A 151 -3.79 17.09 -7.39
N ASP A 152 -4.15 17.85 -8.42
CA ASP A 152 -3.55 19.17 -8.69
C ASP A 152 -3.85 20.16 -7.58
N HIS A 153 -5.06 20.12 -7.02
CA HIS A 153 -5.41 20.95 -5.87
C HIS A 153 -4.51 20.68 -4.65
N LEU A 154 -4.14 19.42 -4.40
CA LEU A 154 -3.21 19.08 -3.32
C LEU A 154 -1.77 19.52 -3.66
N VAL A 155 -1.36 19.43 -4.92
CA VAL A 155 -0.05 19.95 -5.39
C VAL A 155 0.02 21.47 -5.22
N ASP A 156 -1.04 22.20 -5.56
CA ASP A 156 -1.17 23.65 -5.34
C ASP A 156 -1.10 24.01 -3.84
N ARG A 157 -1.56 23.12 -2.97
CA ARG A 157 -1.44 23.22 -1.51
C ARG A 157 -0.05 22.79 -1.00
N GLY A 158 0.86 22.43 -1.89
CA GLY A 158 2.24 22.10 -1.60
C GLY A 158 2.52 20.60 -1.47
N ALA A 159 1.65 19.70 -1.91
CA ALA A 159 2.05 18.29 -2.04
C ALA A 159 3.16 18.14 -3.08
N ASP A 160 4.02 17.15 -2.92
CA ASP A 160 5.15 16.89 -3.83
C ASP A 160 4.94 15.56 -4.58
N PRO A 161 4.54 15.59 -5.87
CA PRO A 161 4.32 14.40 -6.67
C PRO A 161 5.54 13.49 -6.77
N ALA A 162 6.75 14.06 -6.84
CA ALA A 162 8.00 13.30 -7.01
C ALA A 162 8.34 12.47 -5.77
N ARG A 163 7.81 12.85 -4.60
CA ARG A 163 7.93 12.06 -3.38
C ARG A 163 6.85 11.00 -3.24
N SER A 164 5.96 10.85 -4.23
CA SER A 164 4.80 9.98 -4.14
C SER A 164 4.88 8.72 -5.01
N LEU A 165 4.08 7.73 -4.62
CA LEU A 165 3.84 6.52 -5.43
C LEU A 165 2.60 6.67 -6.32
N ALA A 166 2.23 7.91 -6.67
CA ALA A 166 1.07 8.20 -7.50
C ALA A 166 1.09 7.40 -8.81
N LEU A 167 2.24 7.39 -9.48
CA LEU A 167 2.42 6.71 -10.77
C LEU A 167 2.19 5.19 -10.66
N HIS A 168 2.69 4.55 -9.60
CA HIS A 168 2.44 3.14 -9.30
C HIS A 168 0.97 2.87 -8.95
N TYR A 169 0.35 3.79 -8.22
CA TYR A 169 -1.01 3.62 -7.71
C TYR A 169 -2.09 3.84 -8.75
N VAL A 170 -1.80 4.48 -9.89
CA VAL A 170 -2.74 4.60 -11.02
C VAL A 170 -3.29 3.23 -11.41
N SER A 171 -2.48 2.16 -11.36
CA SER A 171 -2.92 0.81 -11.70
C SER A 171 -4.01 0.24 -10.79
N LYS A 172 -4.24 0.84 -9.61
CA LYS A 172 -5.35 0.46 -8.70
C LYS A 172 -6.69 1.08 -9.10
N CYS A 173 -6.69 2.07 -9.99
CA CYS A 173 -7.90 2.67 -10.50
C CYS A 173 -8.68 1.64 -11.33
N LYS A 174 -9.97 1.47 -10.99
CA LYS A 174 -10.87 0.52 -11.65
C LYS A 174 -11.44 1.05 -12.96
N ASP A 175 -11.41 2.37 -13.14
CA ASP A 175 -11.90 3.06 -14.31
C ASP A 175 -10.71 3.28 -15.25
N GLU A 176 -10.73 2.61 -16.40
CA GLU A 176 -9.64 2.62 -17.37
C GLU A 176 -9.37 4.02 -17.92
N GLU A 177 -10.42 4.78 -18.26
CA GLU A 177 -10.28 6.13 -18.83
C GLU A 177 -9.65 7.08 -17.83
N LYS A 178 -10.08 7.01 -16.56
CA LYS A 178 -9.48 7.79 -15.48
C LYS A 178 -8.06 7.37 -15.18
N ALA A 179 -7.77 6.07 -15.19
CA ALA A 179 -6.43 5.56 -14.98
C ALA A 179 -5.47 6.09 -16.07
N LEU A 180 -5.83 5.98 -17.34
CA LEU A 180 -4.99 6.45 -18.45
C LEU A 180 -4.85 7.98 -18.47
N SER A 181 -5.92 8.71 -18.13
CA SER A 181 -5.88 10.17 -18.00
C SER A 181 -4.95 10.60 -16.88
N MET A 182 -5.06 9.97 -15.70
CA MET A 182 -4.17 10.22 -14.57
C MET A 182 -2.73 9.84 -14.89
N LEU A 183 -2.48 8.69 -15.52
CA LEU A 183 -1.14 8.26 -15.95
C LEU A 183 -0.50 9.32 -16.86
N SER A 184 -1.23 9.74 -17.89
CA SER A 184 -0.77 10.76 -18.83
C SER A 184 -0.48 12.08 -18.10
N HIS A 185 -1.37 12.50 -17.20
CA HIS A 185 -1.19 13.72 -16.41
C HIS A 185 0.06 13.69 -15.54
N LEU A 186 0.32 12.57 -14.86
CA LEU A 186 1.51 12.41 -14.01
C LEU A 186 2.82 12.46 -14.82
N LEU A 187 2.84 11.88 -16.02
CA LEU A 187 4.03 11.87 -16.89
C LEU A 187 4.22 13.20 -17.62
N ASP A 188 3.15 13.79 -18.15
CA ASP A 188 3.21 14.95 -19.03
C ASP A 188 3.24 16.29 -18.29
N VAL A 189 2.54 16.39 -17.16
CA VAL A 189 2.41 17.64 -16.38
C VAL A 189 3.34 17.65 -15.19
N HIS A 190 3.43 16.52 -14.47
CA HIS A 190 4.27 16.41 -13.27
C HIS A 190 5.65 15.80 -13.54
N GLU A 191 5.97 15.50 -14.80
CA GLU A 191 7.27 14.98 -15.28
C GLU A 191 7.80 13.81 -14.44
N MET A 192 6.90 12.95 -13.94
CA MET A 192 7.29 11.82 -13.11
C MET A 192 8.15 10.83 -13.89
N ASP A 193 9.17 10.26 -13.24
CA ASP A 193 10.00 9.23 -13.85
C ASP A 193 9.19 7.96 -14.10
N ILE A 194 9.04 7.58 -15.38
CA ILE A 194 8.35 6.36 -15.80
C ILE A 194 9.01 5.08 -15.25
N HIS A 195 10.26 5.18 -14.81
CA HIS A 195 11.02 4.11 -14.18
C HIS A 195 11.19 4.28 -12.67
N ALA A 196 10.43 5.18 -12.03
CA ALA A 196 10.50 5.42 -10.59
C ALA A 196 10.38 4.10 -9.81
N ASP A 197 11.33 3.84 -8.93
CA ASP A 197 11.31 2.63 -8.12
C ASP A 197 10.57 2.87 -6.80
N THR A 198 9.78 1.90 -6.36
CA THR A 198 9.20 1.92 -5.01
C THR A 198 10.28 1.89 -3.92
N ASP A 199 11.46 1.34 -4.20
CA ASP A 199 12.51 1.16 -3.19
C ASP A 199 13.13 2.48 -2.72
N ASP A 200 13.12 3.52 -3.55
CA ASP A 200 13.54 4.88 -3.16
C ASP A 200 12.60 5.51 -2.11
N LEU A 201 11.38 4.99 -1.97
CA LEU A 201 10.32 5.50 -1.09
C LEU A 201 9.86 4.48 -0.04
N ARG A 202 10.40 3.26 -0.05
CA ARG A 202 10.06 2.19 0.89
C ARG A 202 11.10 2.08 1.99
N ASP A 203 10.78 2.66 3.15
CA ASP A 203 11.15 2.03 4.40
C ASP A 203 9.99 1.13 4.86
N PHE A 204 10.05 -0.12 4.40
CA PHE A 204 9.48 -1.34 4.98
C PHE A 204 7.96 -1.36 5.29
N PHE A 205 7.25 -2.36 4.75
CA PHE A 205 5.83 -2.74 4.99
C PHE A 205 4.74 -2.22 4.04
N HIS A 206 5.06 -1.85 2.80
CA HIS A 206 4.08 -2.08 1.72
C HIS A 206 4.18 -3.56 1.30
N ASP A 207 3.04 -4.19 1.02
CA ASP A 207 2.98 -5.60 0.59
C ASP A 207 4.05 -5.85 -0.47
N ALA A 208 5.03 -6.72 -0.20
CA ALA A 208 6.20 -6.92 -1.07
C ALA A 208 5.83 -7.26 -2.53
N GLU A 209 4.60 -7.70 -2.74
CA GLU A 209 4.09 -8.21 -3.98
C GLU A 209 3.88 -7.13 -5.07
N ASP A 210 3.57 -5.88 -4.72
CA ASP A 210 3.35 -4.78 -5.68
C ASP A 210 4.55 -3.84 -5.90
N ALA A 211 5.72 -4.21 -5.37
CA ALA A 211 6.98 -3.46 -5.45
C ALA A 211 7.62 -3.47 -6.86
N GLY A 212 8.39 -2.41 -7.14
CA GLY A 212 9.21 -2.21 -8.32
C GLY A 212 8.87 -0.93 -9.08
N THR A 213 8.99 -0.98 -10.41
CA THR A 213 8.60 0.12 -11.31
C THR A 213 7.07 0.25 -11.42
N PRO A 214 6.53 1.36 -11.95
CA PRO A 214 5.09 1.48 -12.21
C PRO A 214 4.60 0.36 -13.13
N LEU A 215 5.43 -0.08 -14.08
CA LEU A 215 5.15 -1.23 -14.95
C LEU A 215 5.00 -2.53 -14.16
N CYS A 216 5.90 -2.80 -13.21
CA CYS A 216 5.79 -3.96 -12.31
C CYS A 216 4.48 -3.94 -11.50
N THR A 217 4.11 -2.78 -10.95
CA THR A 217 2.86 -2.63 -10.20
C THR A 217 1.64 -2.83 -11.11
N ALA A 218 1.67 -2.32 -12.34
CA ALA A 218 0.57 -2.49 -13.32
C ALA A 218 0.33 -3.96 -13.68
N ILE A 219 1.40 -4.73 -13.89
CA ILE A 219 1.33 -6.17 -14.16
C ILE A 219 0.78 -6.92 -12.95
N TYR A 220 1.29 -6.61 -11.75
CA TYR A 220 0.81 -7.24 -10.51
C TYR A 220 -0.68 -6.97 -10.26
N ARG A 221 -1.13 -5.74 -10.52
CA ARG A 221 -2.54 -5.32 -10.40
C ARG A 221 -3.40 -5.75 -11.59
N GLN A 222 -2.83 -6.45 -12.58
CA GLN A 222 -3.53 -6.97 -13.76
C GLN A 222 -4.24 -5.89 -14.59
N ASN A 223 -3.67 -4.68 -14.62
CA ASN A 223 -4.24 -3.55 -15.35
C ASN A 223 -3.58 -3.45 -16.74
N LEU A 224 -4.12 -4.18 -17.72
CA LEU A 224 -3.55 -4.28 -19.07
C LEU A 224 -3.45 -2.93 -19.78
N ALA A 225 -4.45 -2.05 -19.62
CA ALA A 225 -4.46 -0.75 -20.26
C ALA A 225 -3.29 0.11 -19.77
N VAL A 226 -3.07 0.16 -18.46
CA VAL A 226 -1.92 0.87 -17.87
C VAL A 226 -0.60 0.22 -18.28
N VAL A 227 -0.51 -1.11 -18.36
CA VAL A 227 0.69 -1.81 -18.89
C VAL A 227 1.00 -1.37 -20.33
N GLN A 228 0.01 -1.39 -21.20
CA GLN A 228 0.17 -1.02 -22.61
C GLN A 228 0.59 0.44 -22.75
N GLU A 229 -0.01 1.35 -21.98
CA GLU A 229 0.31 2.77 -22.04
C GLU A 229 1.69 3.07 -21.45
N LEU A 230 2.09 2.45 -20.33
CA LEU A 230 3.46 2.60 -19.82
C LEU A 230 4.49 2.16 -20.85
N LEU A 231 4.27 1.02 -21.52
CA LEU A 231 5.18 0.53 -22.57
C LEU A 231 5.15 1.43 -23.82
N SER A 232 4.00 1.95 -24.23
CA SER A 232 3.88 2.89 -25.36
C SER A 232 4.65 4.19 -25.10
N ARG A 233 4.72 4.61 -23.82
CA ARG A 233 5.44 5.78 -23.31
C ARG A 233 6.93 5.51 -23.05
N GLY A 234 7.42 4.29 -23.29
CA GLY A 234 8.84 3.95 -23.19
C GLY A 234 9.28 3.35 -21.86
N ALA A 235 8.37 2.81 -21.05
CA ALA A 235 8.75 2.00 -19.89
C ALA A 235 9.61 0.81 -20.33
N ASP A 236 10.73 0.58 -19.64
CA ASP A 236 11.67 -0.48 -19.94
C ASP A 236 11.05 -1.81 -19.47
N PRO A 237 10.78 -2.76 -20.38
CA PRO A 237 10.11 -4.00 -20.03
C PRO A 237 10.99 -4.96 -19.23
N ASN A 238 12.27 -4.65 -19.06
CA ASN A 238 13.23 -5.44 -18.28
C ASN A 238 13.60 -4.79 -16.95
N ARG A 239 13.19 -3.54 -16.70
CA ARG A 239 13.56 -2.83 -15.47
C ARG A 239 12.66 -3.24 -14.30
N TYR A 240 13.31 -3.59 -13.20
CA TYR A 240 12.69 -3.90 -11.91
C TYR A 240 13.49 -3.23 -10.79
N GLY A 241 12.84 -3.03 -9.65
CA GLY A 241 13.50 -2.46 -8.47
C GLY A 241 14.34 -3.48 -7.71
N ASP A 242 15.18 -3.03 -6.78
CA ASP A 242 16.10 -3.86 -5.99
C ASP A 242 15.40 -4.98 -5.20
N SER A 243 14.18 -4.72 -4.72
CA SER A 243 13.30 -5.66 -4.01
C SER A 243 12.23 -6.28 -4.90
N GLY A 244 12.13 -5.83 -6.15
CA GLY A 244 11.10 -6.24 -7.11
C GLY A 244 11.48 -7.47 -7.95
N HIS A 245 10.47 -8.09 -8.55
CA HIS A 245 10.67 -9.12 -9.57
C HIS A 245 10.63 -8.51 -10.98
N PRO A 246 11.38 -9.06 -11.96
CA PRO A 246 11.31 -8.63 -13.36
C PRO A 246 9.88 -8.62 -13.90
N PRO A 247 9.50 -7.67 -14.78
CA PRO A 247 8.16 -7.61 -15.38
C PRO A 247 7.73 -8.95 -16.01
N LEU A 248 8.62 -9.61 -16.75
CA LEU A 248 8.37 -10.94 -17.33
C LEU A 248 8.06 -12.01 -16.28
N SER A 249 8.77 -12.01 -15.15
CA SER A 249 8.52 -12.94 -14.05
C SER A 249 7.14 -12.70 -13.44
N LYS A 250 6.76 -11.43 -13.20
CA LYS A 250 5.42 -11.08 -12.70
C LYS A 250 4.32 -11.45 -13.69
N ALA A 251 4.58 -11.34 -15.00
CA ALA A 251 3.62 -11.72 -16.03
C ALA A 251 3.48 -13.25 -16.16
N ALA A 252 4.57 -14.00 -16.05
CA ALA A 252 4.57 -15.46 -16.09
C ALA A 252 4.01 -16.09 -14.79
N GLY A 253 4.13 -15.39 -13.66
CA GLY A 253 3.72 -15.85 -12.34
C GLY A 253 4.82 -16.58 -11.58
N ASP A 254 4.57 -16.80 -10.30
CA ASP A 254 5.40 -17.54 -9.35
C ASP A 254 4.51 -18.27 -8.31
N VAL A 255 5.13 -18.88 -7.31
CA VAL A 255 4.42 -19.62 -6.25
C VAL A 255 3.45 -18.74 -5.45
N LEU A 256 3.73 -17.44 -5.32
CA LEU A 256 2.94 -16.48 -4.55
C LEU A 256 1.91 -15.75 -5.42
N ASN A 257 2.19 -15.56 -6.71
CA ASN A 257 1.31 -14.87 -7.64
C ASN A 257 1.04 -15.70 -8.91
N PRO A 258 -0.23 -15.95 -9.30
CA PRO A 258 -0.56 -16.71 -10.51
C PRO A 258 -0.05 -16.10 -11.84
N GLY A 259 0.42 -14.86 -11.81
CA GLY A 259 0.91 -14.14 -12.97
C GLY A 259 -0.19 -13.41 -13.74
N PHE A 260 0.23 -12.68 -14.76
CA PHE A 260 -0.66 -11.97 -15.68
C PHE A 260 -0.25 -12.19 -17.15
N PRO A 261 -0.56 -13.38 -17.71
CA PRO A 261 -0.17 -13.73 -19.08
C PRO A 261 -0.56 -12.72 -20.16
N PRO A 262 -1.70 -11.99 -20.08
CA PRO A 262 -2.03 -10.94 -21.06
C PRO A 262 -0.98 -9.82 -21.17
N ALA A 263 -0.13 -9.60 -20.17
CA ALA A 263 0.95 -8.63 -20.24
C ALA A 263 2.19 -9.12 -21.02
N LEU A 264 2.31 -10.43 -21.29
CA LEU A 264 3.46 -10.98 -22.02
C LEU A 264 3.55 -10.45 -23.45
N GLU A 265 2.44 -10.40 -24.20
CA GLU A 265 2.48 -9.89 -25.58
C GLU A 265 2.91 -8.42 -25.66
N PRO A 266 2.37 -7.47 -24.85
CA PRO A 266 2.91 -6.11 -24.77
C PRO A 266 4.40 -6.06 -24.41
N LEU A 267 4.85 -6.85 -23.43
CA LEU A 267 6.26 -6.86 -23.01
C LEU A 267 7.18 -7.33 -24.15
N PHE A 268 6.80 -8.37 -24.88
CA PHE A 268 7.57 -8.84 -26.05
C PHE A 268 7.62 -7.81 -27.16
N LYS A 269 6.49 -7.12 -27.44
CA LYS A 269 6.45 -6.01 -28.41
C LYS A 269 7.36 -4.85 -28.00
N ALA A 270 7.55 -4.64 -26.70
CA ALA A 270 8.47 -3.64 -26.15
C ALA A 270 9.94 -4.10 -26.09
N GLY A 271 10.24 -5.34 -26.49
CA GLY A 271 11.62 -5.86 -26.57
C GLY A 271 12.04 -6.80 -25.42
N ALA A 272 11.12 -7.25 -24.58
CA ALA A 272 11.41 -8.29 -23.60
C ALA A 272 11.63 -9.64 -24.27
N GLU A 273 12.58 -10.44 -23.78
CA GLU A 273 12.94 -11.72 -24.39
C GLU A 273 11.93 -12.83 -24.03
N PRO A 274 11.25 -13.45 -25.02
CA PRO A 274 10.27 -14.52 -24.76
C PRO A 274 10.86 -15.75 -24.08
N GLN A 275 12.16 -16.02 -24.28
CA GLN A 275 12.82 -17.16 -23.66
C GLN A 275 12.85 -17.05 -22.14
N ILE A 276 13.15 -15.86 -21.60
CA ILE A 276 13.20 -15.63 -20.15
C ILE A 276 11.83 -15.91 -19.52
N ALA A 277 10.76 -15.42 -20.16
CA ALA A 277 9.39 -15.67 -19.71
C ALA A 277 8.99 -17.15 -19.81
N LEU A 278 9.46 -17.87 -20.85
CA LEU A 278 9.23 -19.31 -20.99
C LEU A 278 9.86 -20.07 -19.83
N GLU A 279 11.10 -19.75 -19.46
CA GLU A 279 11.76 -20.41 -18.33
C GLU A 279 11.01 -20.24 -17.00
N CYS A 280 10.52 -19.02 -16.72
CA CYS A 280 9.68 -18.75 -15.56
C CYS A 280 8.37 -19.56 -15.63
N ALA A 281 7.67 -19.51 -16.78
CA ALA A 281 6.43 -20.23 -16.98
C ALA A 281 6.58 -21.75 -16.82
N VAL A 282 7.71 -22.33 -17.26
CA VAL A 282 8.01 -23.76 -17.11
C VAL A 282 8.23 -24.13 -15.65
N ARG A 283 9.07 -23.39 -14.92
CA ARG A 283 9.34 -23.64 -13.49
C ARG A 283 8.06 -23.61 -12.66
N GLU A 284 7.17 -22.67 -12.97
CA GLU A 284 5.91 -22.44 -12.26
C GLU A 284 4.73 -23.23 -12.85
N ARG A 285 4.98 -24.02 -13.91
CA ARG A 285 3.99 -24.87 -14.59
C ARG A 285 2.78 -24.07 -15.10
N ASN A 286 3.02 -22.82 -15.54
CA ASN A 286 2.04 -21.94 -16.14
C ASN A 286 1.95 -22.20 -17.65
N VAL A 287 1.11 -23.18 -18.03
CA VAL A 287 0.92 -23.63 -19.41
C VAL A 287 0.44 -22.50 -20.32
N ASP A 288 -0.38 -21.58 -19.83
CA ASP A 288 -0.92 -20.50 -20.65
C ASP A 288 0.12 -19.41 -20.94
N ALA A 289 0.95 -19.05 -19.95
CA ALA A 289 2.12 -18.20 -20.18
C ALA A 289 3.11 -18.84 -21.16
N ALA A 290 3.40 -20.15 -21.01
CA ALA A 290 4.29 -20.87 -21.91
C ALA A 290 3.81 -20.87 -23.36
N LYS A 291 2.51 -21.09 -23.62
CA LYS A 291 1.92 -20.98 -24.97
C LYS A 291 2.20 -19.62 -25.60
N ILE A 292 2.02 -18.53 -24.85
CA ILE A 292 2.26 -17.18 -25.36
C ILE A 292 3.75 -16.99 -25.67
N CYS A 293 4.66 -17.46 -24.81
CA CYS A 293 6.09 -17.38 -25.06
C CYS A 293 6.50 -18.13 -26.35
N LEU A 294 5.95 -19.34 -26.55
CA LEU A 294 6.20 -20.16 -27.74
C LEU A 294 5.66 -19.52 -29.04
N LEU A 295 4.46 -18.91 -28.97
CA LEU A 295 3.90 -18.14 -30.09
C LEU A 295 4.81 -16.96 -30.50
N HIS A 296 5.58 -16.44 -29.55
CA HIS A 296 6.52 -15.34 -29.77
C HIS A 296 7.97 -15.80 -30.02
N GLY A 297 8.17 -17.09 -30.34
CA GLY A 297 9.46 -17.61 -30.82
C GLY A 297 10.41 -18.10 -29.73
N ALA A 298 9.92 -18.35 -28.51
CA ALA A 298 10.72 -19.05 -27.50
C ALA A 298 11.03 -20.51 -27.92
N ASP A 299 12.19 -21.02 -27.51
CA ASP A 299 12.71 -22.33 -27.89
C ASP A 299 12.03 -23.45 -27.07
N ALA A 300 11.14 -24.21 -27.73
CA ALA A 300 10.43 -25.34 -27.13
C ALA A 300 11.36 -26.46 -26.64
N PRO A 301 12.34 -26.95 -27.43
CA PRO A 301 13.37 -27.88 -26.94
C PRO A 301 14.09 -27.44 -25.66
N LEU A 302 14.48 -26.17 -25.57
CA LEU A 302 15.13 -25.64 -24.36
C LEU A 302 14.16 -25.63 -23.17
N GLY A 303 12.92 -25.18 -23.37
CA GLY A 303 11.87 -25.25 -22.36
C GLY A 303 11.58 -26.67 -21.89
N LEU A 304 11.60 -27.65 -22.81
CA LEU A 304 11.38 -29.07 -22.51
C LEU A 304 12.49 -29.65 -21.62
N ALA A 305 13.75 -29.26 -21.86
CA ALA A 305 14.86 -29.66 -21.02
C ALA A 305 14.67 -29.17 -19.57
N ILE A 306 14.30 -27.89 -19.40
CA ILE A 306 14.02 -27.29 -18.09
C ILE A 306 12.82 -27.99 -17.42
N ALA A 307 11.75 -28.27 -18.17
CA ALA A 307 10.56 -28.93 -17.61
C ALA A 307 10.88 -30.32 -17.03
N ARG A 308 11.75 -31.08 -17.72
CA ARG A 308 12.20 -32.40 -17.26
C ARG A 308 13.10 -32.29 -16.04
N GLU A 309 14.02 -31.32 -15.99
CA GLU A 309 14.86 -31.05 -14.83
C GLU A 309 14.02 -30.69 -13.60
N VAL A 310 13.04 -29.80 -13.75
CA VAL A 310 12.13 -29.39 -12.67
C VAL A 310 11.31 -30.58 -12.14
N GLU A 311 10.88 -31.49 -13.02
CA GLU A 311 10.15 -32.69 -12.59
C GLU A 311 11.07 -33.73 -11.93
N GLU A 312 12.29 -33.90 -12.41
CA GLU A 312 13.29 -34.77 -11.78
C GLU A 312 13.66 -34.28 -10.37
N ALA A 313 13.91 -32.98 -10.21
CA ALA A 313 14.18 -32.37 -8.91
C ALA A 313 13.00 -32.59 -7.94
N ARG A 314 11.76 -32.39 -8.40
CA ARG A 314 10.56 -32.63 -7.60
C ARG A 314 10.45 -34.09 -7.13
N LEU A 315 10.81 -35.05 -8.00
CA LEU A 315 10.79 -36.47 -7.66
C LEU A 315 11.89 -36.84 -6.66
N ASN A 316 13.07 -36.23 -6.77
CA ASN A 316 14.20 -36.44 -5.87
C ASN A 316 13.94 -35.91 -4.44
N ASP A 317 13.22 -34.79 -4.32
CA ASP A 317 12.82 -34.20 -3.03
C ASP A 317 11.64 -34.93 -2.35
N MET A 318 11.06 -35.95 -3.00
CA MET A 318 9.91 -36.68 -2.48
C MET A 318 10.34 -37.78 -1.49
N ILE A 319 10.33 -37.44 -0.19
CA ILE A 319 10.78 -38.33 0.91
C ILE A 319 9.61 -39.16 1.50
N SER A 320 8.36 -38.87 1.12
CA SER A 320 7.14 -39.53 1.63
C SER A 320 6.16 -39.91 0.51
N GLU A 321 5.08 -40.61 0.85
CA GLU A 321 4.01 -40.92 -0.10
C GLU A 321 3.42 -39.64 -0.75
N PRO A 322 3.05 -39.67 -2.04
CA PRO A 322 2.57 -38.50 -2.77
C PRO A 322 1.29 -37.91 -2.16
N THR A 323 1.29 -36.61 -1.93
CA THR A 323 0.11 -35.88 -1.48
C THR A 323 -0.80 -35.50 -2.66
N ALA A 324 -2.03 -35.09 -2.37
CA ALA A 324 -2.92 -34.51 -3.38
C ALA A 324 -2.34 -33.25 -4.06
N ARG A 325 -1.44 -32.52 -3.38
CA ARG A 325 -0.71 -31.39 -3.96
C ARG A 325 0.32 -31.87 -4.97
N ASP A 326 1.06 -32.94 -4.65
CA ASP A 326 2.09 -33.51 -5.53
C ASP A 326 1.46 -34.05 -6.82
N GLU A 327 0.29 -34.68 -6.72
CA GLU A 327 -0.43 -35.18 -7.89
C GLU A 327 -0.92 -34.05 -8.79
N ARG A 328 -1.42 -32.94 -8.22
CA ARG A 328 -1.78 -31.75 -9.01
C ARG A 328 -0.57 -31.12 -9.70
N LEU A 329 0.57 -31.05 -9.01
CA LEU A 329 1.80 -30.55 -9.61
C LEU A 329 2.26 -31.45 -10.75
N ARG A 330 2.27 -32.77 -10.55
CA ARG A 330 2.58 -33.77 -11.58
C ARG A 330 1.71 -33.56 -12.83
N GLN A 331 0.39 -33.48 -12.67
CA GLN A 331 -0.54 -33.24 -13.80
C GLN A 331 -0.22 -31.95 -14.57
N LYS A 332 0.15 -30.87 -13.86
CA LYS A 332 0.58 -29.63 -14.50
C LYS A 332 1.91 -29.78 -15.24
N SER A 333 2.87 -30.53 -14.70
CA SER A 333 4.12 -30.85 -15.39
C SER A 333 3.89 -31.67 -16.64
N ASP A 334 3.07 -32.71 -16.56
CA ASP A 334 2.76 -33.57 -17.71
C ASP A 334 2.11 -32.74 -18.83
N ALA A 335 1.20 -31.82 -18.47
CA ALA A 335 0.61 -30.89 -19.42
C ALA A 335 1.64 -29.93 -20.05
N MET A 336 2.58 -29.41 -19.26
CA MET A 336 3.66 -28.54 -19.74
C MET A 336 4.63 -29.29 -20.68
N ILE A 337 5.10 -30.46 -20.27
CA ILE A 337 6.00 -31.32 -21.06
C ILE A 337 5.33 -31.67 -22.39
N LYS A 338 4.06 -32.10 -22.34
CA LYS A 338 3.31 -32.42 -23.54
C LYS A 338 3.19 -31.21 -24.48
N LEU A 339 2.87 -30.03 -23.96
CA LEU A 339 2.81 -28.79 -24.76
C LEU A 339 4.13 -28.56 -25.51
N LEU A 340 5.26 -28.67 -24.81
CA LEU A 340 6.59 -28.41 -25.36
C LEU A 340 7.02 -29.47 -26.38
N GLU A 341 6.67 -30.74 -26.16
CA GLU A 341 6.91 -31.84 -27.11
C GLU A 341 6.10 -31.68 -28.39
N ASP A 342 4.80 -31.36 -28.25
CA ASP A 342 3.90 -31.15 -29.40
C ASP A 342 4.36 -29.93 -30.23
N TRP A 343 4.84 -28.86 -29.57
CA TRP A 343 5.33 -27.66 -30.25
C TRP A 343 6.66 -27.86 -30.97
N GLY A 344 7.61 -28.59 -30.35
CA GLY A 344 8.92 -28.85 -30.94
C GLY A 344 8.90 -29.77 -32.17
N GLN A 345 7.76 -30.42 -32.44
CA GLN A 345 7.55 -31.30 -33.60
C GLN A 345 6.81 -30.61 -34.76
N ALA A 346 6.26 -29.40 -34.55
CA ALA A 346 5.46 -28.64 -35.51
C ALA A 346 6.32 -27.71 -36.37
#